data_AF-A0A6C2C544-F1
#
_entry.id   AF-A0A6C2C544-F1
#
_cell.length_a   1.000
_cell.length_b   1.000
_cell.length_c   1.000
_cell.angle_alpha   90.00
_cell.angle_beta   90.00
_cell.angle_gamma   90.00
#
_symmetry.space_group_name_H-M   'P 1'
#
loop_
_entity.id
_entity.type
_entity.pdbx_description
1 polymer ?
#
loop_
_entity_poly.entity_id
_entity_poly.type
_entity_poly.pdbx_seq_one_letter_code
_entity_poly.pdbx_strand_id
1 'polypeptide(L)'
;MEYLTFKEYEDMHLSSITEKKFDELVVRAIDNIDVQTNYFYQKHDLDNDVKVRKNAFKKAIAVQIEYQFRYGILTVEDRLNAGDLKSQNIGRTSMSFGDSGNTSSRGSTLSSDAYELLLSVGLLYSGVSVC
;
A
#
# COMPACT_ATOMS: atom_id res chain seq x y z
N MET A 1 -1.93 -0.94 18.46
CA MET A 1 -2.11 0.41 17.90
C MET A 1 -3.06 0.27 16.73
N GLU A 2 -4.29 0.74 16.89
CA GLU A 2 -5.32 0.67 15.85
C GLU A 2 -5.41 2.08 15.25
N TYR A 3 -4.67 2.33 14.17
CA TYR A 3 -4.61 3.68 13.57
C TYR A 3 -5.91 4.07 12.86
N LEU A 4 -6.71 3.05 12.49
CA LEU A 4 -7.96 3.19 11.77
C LEU A 4 -8.95 2.15 12.28
N THR A 5 -10.14 2.59 12.71
CA THR A 5 -11.23 1.69 13.10
C THR A 5 -12.14 1.36 11.91
N PHE A 6 -12.88 0.24 11.97
CA PHE A 6 -13.82 -0.14 10.90
C PHE A 6 -14.85 0.95 10.59
N LYS A 7 -15.36 1.66 11.61
CA LYS A 7 -16.28 2.78 11.44
C LYS A 7 -15.66 3.95 10.67
N GLU A 8 -14.41 4.28 10.97
CA GLU A 8 -13.68 5.32 10.23
C GLU A 8 -13.42 4.88 8.79
N TYR A 9 -13.20 3.59 8.53
CA TYR A 9 -13.07 3.06 7.18
C TYR A 9 -14.39 3.14 6.39
N GLU A 10 -15.53 2.78 7.00
CA GLU A 10 -16.85 2.88 6.36
C GLU A 10 -17.21 4.33 6.00
N ASP A 11 -16.87 5.29 6.87
CA ASP A 11 -17.11 6.72 6.65
C ASP A 11 -16.34 7.27 5.42
N MET A 12 -15.24 6.63 5.04
CA MET A 12 -14.47 7.04 3.85
C MET A 12 -15.08 6.58 2.52
N HIS A 13 -16.16 5.77 2.53
CA HIS A 13 -16.90 5.32 1.35
C HIS A 13 -16.05 4.61 0.25
N LEU A 14 -14.95 3.93 0.60
CA LEU A 14 -14.09 3.26 -0.39
C LEU A 14 -14.69 1.96 -0.95
N SER A 15 -14.91 0.96 -0.09
CA SER A 15 -15.38 -0.37 -0.50
C SER A 15 -16.15 -1.03 0.62
N SER A 16 -17.22 -1.75 0.26
CA SER A 16 -18.06 -2.49 1.22
C SER A 16 -17.39 -3.80 1.60
N ILE A 17 -16.41 -3.73 2.51
CA ILE A 17 -15.70 -4.90 3.07
C ILE A 17 -16.41 -5.33 4.37
N THR A 18 -16.51 -6.64 4.60
CA THR A 18 -17.02 -7.19 5.87
C THR A 18 -16.00 -6.99 6.98
N GLU A 19 -16.45 -6.65 8.20
CA GLU A 19 -15.61 -6.46 9.41
C GLU A 19 -14.54 -7.54 9.59
N LYS A 20 -14.89 -8.83 9.42
CA LYS A 20 -13.93 -9.94 9.49
C LYS A 20 -12.74 -9.83 8.52
N LYS A 21 -12.98 -9.39 7.29
CA LYS A 21 -11.92 -9.19 6.29
C LYS A 21 -11.13 -7.92 6.56
N PHE A 22 -11.78 -6.91 7.13
CA PHE A 22 -11.07 -5.72 7.57
C PHE A 22 -10.06 -6.07 8.66
N ASP A 23 -10.46 -6.81 9.69
CA ASP A 23 -9.56 -7.21 10.79
C ASP A 23 -8.35 -8.03 10.32
N GLU A 24 -8.54 -8.88 9.32
CA GLU A 24 -7.46 -9.67 8.72
C GLU A 24 -6.47 -8.79 7.92
N LEU A 25 -7.00 -7.84 7.13
CA LEU A 25 -6.20 -7.03 6.22
C LEU A 25 -5.57 -5.81 6.90
N VAL A 26 -6.22 -5.23 7.90
CA VAL A 26 -5.80 -3.97 8.55
C VAL A 26 -4.42 -4.08 9.17
N VAL A 27 -4.13 -5.19 9.86
CA VAL A 27 -2.82 -5.43 10.49
C VAL A 27 -1.73 -5.38 9.43
N ARG A 28 -1.95 -6.08 8.31
CA ARG A 28 -0.99 -6.18 7.22
C ARG A 28 -0.86 -4.87 6.44
N ALA A 29 -1.95 -4.14 6.25
CA ALA A 29 -1.93 -2.82 5.63
C ALA A 29 -1.13 -1.82 6.47
N ILE A 30 -1.32 -1.84 7.80
CA ILE A 30 -0.56 -1.02 8.75
C ILE A 30 0.92 -1.36 8.68
N ASP A 31 1.29 -2.64 8.76
CA ASP A 31 2.70 -3.06 8.70
C ASP A 31 3.38 -2.58 7.41
N ASN A 32 2.70 -2.69 6.26
CA ASN A 32 3.22 -2.21 4.99
C ASN A 32 3.46 -0.69 5.01
N ILE A 33 2.49 0.09 5.51
CA ILE A 33 2.58 1.54 5.61
C ILE A 33 3.69 1.96 6.60
N ASP A 34 3.78 1.31 7.75
CA ASP A 34 4.78 1.58 8.78
C ASP A 34 6.19 1.31 8.23
N VAL A 35 6.41 0.21 7.50
CA VAL A 35 7.69 -0.06 6.83
C VAL A 35 8.06 1.06 5.85
N GLN A 36 7.11 1.53 5.03
CA GLN A 36 7.37 2.59 4.05
C GLN A 36 7.61 3.96 4.69
N THR A 37 7.00 4.23 5.84
CA THR A 37 7.20 5.47 6.61
C THR A 37 8.34 5.36 7.63
N ASN A 38 9.13 4.27 7.62
CA ASN A 38 10.22 4.00 8.56
C ASN A 38 9.77 4.07 10.03
N TYR A 39 8.58 3.51 10.28
CA TYR A 39 7.94 3.40 11.58
C TYR A 39 7.76 4.76 12.27
N PHE A 40 7.48 5.82 11.50
CA PHE A 40 7.39 7.19 12.00
C PHE A 40 6.39 7.31 13.17
N TYR A 41 5.17 6.79 13.01
CA TYR A 41 4.13 6.87 14.04
C TYR A 41 4.24 5.81 15.14
N GLN A 42 5.20 4.89 15.05
CA GLN A 42 5.58 4.07 16.21
C GLN A 42 6.54 4.84 17.15
N LYS A 43 7.22 5.86 16.62
CA LYS A 43 8.15 6.73 17.37
C LYS A 43 7.52 8.06 17.75
N HIS A 44 6.50 8.50 17.02
CA HIS A 44 5.81 9.77 17.19
C HIS A 44 4.31 9.55 17.40
N ASP A 45 3.70 10.35 18.26
CA ASP A 45 2.26 10.27 18.49
C ASP A 45 1.47 10.86 17.31
N LEU A 46 0.58 10.05 16.72
CA LEU A 46 -0.29 10.42 15.62
C LEU A 46 -1.27 11.54 16.00
N ASP A 47 -1.72 11.58 17.26
CA ASP A 47 -2.73 12.56 17.71
C ASP A 47 -2.18 13.98 17.83
N ASN A 48 -0.88 14.11 18.09
CA ASN A 48 -0.18 15.39 18.18
C ASN A 48 0.22 15.97 16.80
N ASP A 49 -0.13 15.28 15.72
CA ASP A 49 0.27 15.65 14.37
C ASP A 49 -0.72 16.61 13.66
N VAL A 50 -0.24 17.27 12.61
CA VAL A 50 -1.03 18.12 11.72
C VAL A 50 -2.17 17.31 11.12
N LYS A 51 -3.39 17.83 11.24
CA LYS A 51 -4.64 17.18 10.77
C LYS A 51 -4.55 16.65 9.34
N VAL A 52 -3.91 17.41 8.45
CA VAL A 52 -3.74 17.02 7.03
C VAL A 52 -2.90 15.76 6.90
N ARG A 53 -1.76 15.69 7.63
CA ARG A 53 -0.84 14.55 7.59
C ARG A 53 -1.47 13.31 8.22
N LYS A 54 -2.14 13.47 9.35
CA LYS A 54 -2.93 12.41 10.02
C LYS A 54 -4.01 11.83 9.10
N ASN A 55 -4.81 12.70 8.47
CA ASN A 55 -5.88 12.26 7.57
C ASN A 55 -5.34 11.56 6.32
N ALA A 56 -4.24 12.05 5.75
CA ALA A 56 -3.58 11.39 4.62
C ALA A 56 -3.04 10.02 5.00
N PHE A 57 -2.43 9.88 6.19
CA PHE A 57 -1.94 8.59 6.71
C PHE A 57 -3.09 7.59 6.90
N LYS A 58 -4.18 7.98 7.57
CA LYS A 58 -5.37 7.14 7.74
C LYS A 58 -5.97 6.74 6.39
N LYS A 59 -6.06 7.68 5.43
CA LYS A 59 -6.55 7.41 4.09
C LYS A 59 -5.63 6.46 3.32
N ALA A 60 -4.32 6.57 3.47
CA ALA A 60 -3.36 5.66 2.84
C ALA A 60 -3.56 4.22 3.34
N ILE A 61 -3.82 4.02 4.64
CA ILE A 61 -4.17 2.70 5.19
C ILE A 61 -5.46 2.18 4.57
N ALA A 62 -6.52 2.99 4.50
CA ALA A 62 -7.79 2.59 3.91
C ALA A 62 -7.66 2.17 2.44
N VAL A 63 -6.92 2.95 1.64
CA VAL A 63 -6.64 2.64 0.23
C VAL A 63 -5.80 1.37 0.11
N GLN A 64 -4.85 1.14 1.02
CA GLN A 64 -4.05 -0.09 1.03
C GLN A 64 -4.91 -1.33 1.30
N ILE A 65 -5.88 -1.24 2.23
CA ILE A 65 -6.82 -2.33 2.52
C ILE A 65 -7.69 -2.62 1.28
N GLU A 66 -8.20 -1.58 0.62
CA GLU A 66 -9.02 -1.71 -0.59
C GLU A 66 -8.22 -2.36 -1.73
N TYR A 67 -6.96 -1.98 -1.91
CA TYR A 67 -6.05 -2.61 -2.87
C TYR A 67 -5.83 -4.10 -2.57
N GLN A 68 -5.51 -4.44 -1.32
CA GLN A 68 -5.32 -5.83 -0.89
C GLN A 68 -6.59 -6.66 -1.08
N PHE A 69 -7.76 -6.09 -0.78
CA PHE A 69 -9.04 -6.76 -0.97
C PHE A 69 -9.38 -7.00 -2.45
N ARG A 70 -9.15 -6.01 -3.32
CA ARG A 70 -9.49 -6.09 -4.74
C ARG A 70 -8.58 -7.01 -5.54
N TYR A 71 -7.28 -6.95 -5.29
CA TYR A 71 -6.29 -7.67 -6.08
C TYR A 71 -5.78 -8.94 -5.39
N GLY A 72 -6.08 -9.15 -4.10
CA GLY A 72 -5.56 -10.27 -3.33
C GLY A 72 -4.04 -10.24 -3.16
N ILE A 73 -3.39 -9.10 -3.43
CA ILE A 73 -1.95 -8.94 -3.36
C ILE A 73 -1.58 -8.64 -1.91
N LEU A 74 -1.01 -9.63 -1.21
CA LEU A 74 -0.64 -9.50 0.19
C LEU A 74 0.88 -9.35 0.36
N THR A 75 1.67 -9.95 -0.53
CA THR A 75 3.14 -9.95 -0.49
C THR A 75 3.76 -9.34 -1.76
N VAL A 76 5.06 -9.06 -1.68
CA VAL A 76 5.86 -8.65 -2.84
C VAL A 76 5.87 -9.77 -3.88
N GLU A 77 5.95 -11.03 -3.42
CA GLU A 77 5.90 -12.21 -4.28
C GLU A 77 4.57 -12.30 -5.02
N ASP A 78 3.43 -12.04 -4.36
CA ASP A 78 2.12 -12.01 -5.02
C ASP A 78 2.04 -10.92 -6.10
N ARG A 79 2.66 -9.75 -5.86
CA ARG A 79 2.73 -8.66 -6.84
C ARG A 79 3.61 -9.03 -8.03
N LEU A 80 4.75 -9.67 -7.78
CA LEU A 80 5.65 -10.15 -8.83
C LEU A 80 4.98 -11.24 -9.66
N ASN A 81 4.35 -12.22 -9.01
CA ASN A 81 3.59 -13.29 -9.67
C ASN A 81 2.41 -12.73 -10.49
N ALA A 82 1.69 -11.73 -9.99
CA ALA A 82 0.64 -11.04 -10.74
C ALA A 82 1.18 -10.26 -11.95
N GLY A 83 2.41 -9.73 -11.87
CA GLY A 83 3.12 -9.08 -12.98
C GLY A 83 3.71 -10.07 -13.98
N ASP A 84 4.18 -11.24 -13.53
CA ASP A 84 4.78 -12.31 -14.33
C ASP A 84 3.74 -13.16 -15.10
N LEU A 85 2.44 -12.94 -14.86
CA LEU A 85 1.35 -13.42 -15.74
C LEU A 85 1.37 -12.77 -17.14
N LYS A 86 2.48 -12.14 -17.56
CA LYS A 86 2.74 -11.64 -18.93
C LYS A 86 3.02 -12.75 -19.95
N SER A 87 3.11 -14.02 -19.55
CA SER A 87 3.32 -15.16 -20.47
C SER A 87 2.29 -16.29 -20.29
N GLN A 88 1.01 -16.01 -20.48
CA GLN A 88 0.06 -17.11 -20.69
C GLN A 88 0.15 -17.61 -22.14
N ASN A 89 0.73 -18.79 -22.32
CA ASN A 89 0.63 -19.53 -23.59
C ASN A 89 -0.82 -20.01 -23.79
N ILE A 90 -1.65 -19.20 -24.47
CA ILE A 90 -2.92 -19.66 -25.04
C ILE A 90 -2.60 -20.36 -26.37
N GLY A 91 -2.35 -21.67 -26.29
CA GLY A 91 -2.15 -22.54 -27.46
C GLY A 91 -0.82 -22.31 -28.22
N ARG A 92 -0.88 -22.35 -29.56
CA ARG A 92 0.28 -22.25 -30.47
C ARG A 92 0.84 -20.84 -30.65
N THR A 93 0.28 -19.84 -29.97
CA THR A 93 0.69 -18.44 -30.13
C THR A 93 1.26 -17.95 -28.80
N SER A 94 2.59 -17.84 -28.74
CA SER A 94 3.28 -17.21 -27.61
C SER A 94 3.42 -15.71 -27.89
N MET A 95 2.79 -14.87 -27.07
CA MET A 95 2.99 -13.42 -27.09
C MET A 95 3.89 -13.03 -25.93
N SER A 96 5.15 -12.75 -26.24
CA SER A 96 6.11 -12.21 -25.27
C SER A 96 5.97 -10.69 -25.24
N PHE A 97 5.44 -10.12 -24.15
CA PHE A 97 5.58 -8.69 -23.92
C PHE A 97 7.03 -8.44 -23.49
N GLY A 98 7.80 -7.78 -24.37
CA GLY A 98 9.21 -7.48 -24.13
C GLY A 98 9.43 -6.78 -22.80
N ASP A 99 10.34 -7.33 -22.01
CA ASP A 99 10.88 -6.75 -20.79
C ASP A 99 11.62 -5.46 -21.14
N SER A 100 10.93 -4.32 -21.01
CA SER A 100 11.59 -3.02 -21.04
C SER A 100 12.19 -2.75 -19.65
N GLY A 101 13.38 -3.30 -19.44
CA GLY A 101 14.48 -2.66 -18.72
C GLY A 101 14.17 -1.98 -17.38
N ASN A 102 14.68 -2.63 -16.33
CA ASN A 102 15.41 -1.98 -15.24
C ASN A 102 14.63 -0.94 -14.42
N THR A 103 14.04 -1.40 -13.31
CA THR A 103 14.25 -0.68 -12.05
C THR A 103 14.34 -1.69 -10.95
N SER A 104 15.43 -1.64 -10.19
CA SER A 104 15.57 -2.18 -8.84
C SER A 104 14.59 -1.49 -7.88
N SER A 105 13.30 -1.42 -8.24
CA SER A 105 12.26 -1.08 -7.29
C SER A 105 12.23 -2.29 -6.38
N ARG A 106 12.78 -2.18 -5.18
CA ARG A 106 12.42 -3.05 -4.06
C ARG A 106 10.90 -3.11 -4.11
N GLY A 107 10.33 -4.21 -4.59
CA GLY A 107 8.92 -4.28 -4.93
C GLY A 107 8.12 -3.85 -3.72
N SER A 108 7.52 -2.66 -3.78
CA SER A 108 6.72 -2.18 -2.67
C SER A 108 5.38 -2.87 -2.79
N THR A 109 4.90 -3.49 -1.71
CA THR A 109 3.52 -4.02 -1.60
C THR A 109 2.49 -2.90 -1.56
N LEU A 110 2.93 -1.64 -1.53
CA LEU A 110 2.07 -0.49 -1.42
C LEU A 110 1.35 -0.18 -2.74
N SER A 111 0.07 0.14 -2.62
CA SER A 111 -0.74 0.72 -3.70
C SER A 111 -0.11 2.04 -4.17
N SER A 112 -0.16 2.29 -5.47
CA SER A 112 0.32 3.56 -6.06
C SER A 112 -0.43 4.76 -5.46
N ASP A 113 -1.73 4.63 -5.23
CA ASP A 113 -2.56 5.70 -4.65
C ASP A 113 -2.17 5.97 -3.18
N ALA A 114 -1.90 4.91 -2.41
CA ALA A 114 -1.41 5.06 -1.03
C ALA A 114 -0.02 5.69 -1.00
N TYR A 115 0.84 5.37 -1.96
CA TYR A 115 2.16 5.99 -2.11
C TYR A 115 2.05 7.50 -2.39
N GLU A 116 1.21 7.91 -3.35
CA GLU A 116 1.00 9.32 -3.67
C GLU A 116 0.44 10.12 -2.49
N LEU A 117 -0.48 9.54 -1.71
CA LEU A 117 -0.99 10.17 -0.50
C LEU A 117 0.11 10.41 0.53
N LEU A 118 0.98 9.43 0.80
CA LEU A 118 2.10 9.59 1.72
C LEU A 118 3.16 10.57 1.20
N LEU A 119 3.37 10.60 -0.13
CA LEU A 119 4.28 11.53 -0.79
C LEU A 119 3.79 12.97 -0.61
N SER A 120 2.48 13.21 -0.81
CA SER A 120 1.88 14.55 -0.72
C SER A 120 2.07 15.22 0.63
N VAL A 121 2.24 14.43 1.70
CA VAL A 121 2.42 14.92 3.08
C VAL A 121 3.84 14.75 3.60
N GLY A 122 4.78 14.31 2.75
CA GLY A 122 6.19 14.17 3.10
C GLY A 122 6.49 13.07 4.13
N LEU A 123 5.64 12.05 4.23
CA LEU A 123 5.86 10.89 5.12
C LEU A 123 6.80 9.85 4.51
N LEU A 124 7.04 9.90 3.20
CA LEU A 124 8.02 9.06 2.55
C LEU A 124 9.42 9.61 2.74
N TYR A 125 10.35 8.71 3.08
CA TYR A 125 11.75 9.05 3.24
C TYR A 125 12.35 9.48 1.90
N SER A 126 12.52 10.79 1.71
CA SER A 126 13.44 11.36 0.72
C SER A 126 14.77 11.60 1.41
N GLY A 127 15.60 10.56 1.50
CA GLY A 127 16.99 10.75 1.90
C GLY A 127 17.63 11.75 0.96
N VAL A 128 17.88 12.96 1.43
CA VAL A 128 18.76 13.89 0.73
C VAL A 128 20.14 13.25 0.80
N SER A 129 20.65 12.78 -0.34
CA SER A 129 22.05 12.38 -0.44
C SER A 129 22.87 13.63 -0.17
N VAL A 130 23.34 13.80 1.05
CA VAL A 130 24.39 14.77 1.36
C VAL A 130 25.66 14.25 0.72
N CYS A 131 26.10 14.93 -0.35
CA CYS A 131 27.38 14.71 -1.00
C CYS A 131 28.51 15.33 -0.17
#